data_AF-A0A814ZDL1-F1
#
_entry.id   AF-A0A814ZDL1-F1
#
_cell.length_a   1.000
_cell.length_b   1.000
_cell.length_c   1.000
_cell.angle_alpha   90.00
_cell.angle_beta   90.00
_cell.angle_gamma   90.00
#
_symmetry.space_group_name_H-M   'P 1'
#
loop_
_entity.id
_entity.type
_entity.pdbx_description
1 polymer ?
#
loop_
_entity_poly.entity_id
_entity_poly.type
_entity_poly.pdbx_seq_one_letter_code
_entity_poly.pdbx_strand_id
1 'polypeptide(L)'
;MTSTSSNPNPYLRANLLSRFFHSWLSELLSKSHQQQTLHLSDLYDLLPHLESTKLTDQMEASWLDELNQYKQKQKQPSLLRATLRTVGWKPLLVGLLLIPIVSTILTAI
;
A
#
# COMPACT_ATOMS: atom_id res chain seq x y z
N MET A 1 -15.24 -15.78 1.50
CA MET A 1 -14.58 -17.03 1.03
C MET A 1 -14.64 -17.02 -0.50
N THR A 2 -13.62 -16.47 -1.15
CA THR A 2 -13.51 -16.45 -2.63
C THR A 2 -12.37 -17.37 -3.02
N SER A 3 -12.68 -18.41 -3.80
CA SER A 3 -11.75 -19.41 -4.31
C SER A 3 -10.70 -18.75 -5.21
N THR A 4 -9.48 -18.53 -4.72
CA THR A 4 -8.38 -17.99 -5.52
C THR A 4 -7.63 -19.12 -6.20
N SER A 5 -7.80 -19.20 -7.52
CA SER A 5 -6.75 -19.70 -8.41
C SER A 5 -5.47 -18.93 -8.07
N SER A 6 -4.43 -19.59 -7.55
CA SER A 6 -3.20 -18.92 -7.11
C SER A 6 -2.53 -18.22 -8.29
N ASN A 7 -2.51 -16.89 -8.26
CA ASN A 7 -1.87 -16.05 -9.28
C ASN A 7 -0.90 -15.08 -8.57
N PRO A 8 0.30 -15.56 -8.19
CA PRO A 8 1.20 -14.79 -7.35
C PRO A 8 1.66 -13.52 -8.05
N ASN A 9 1.68 -12.41 -7.32
CA ASN A 9 2.02 -11.13 -7.91
C ASN A 9 3.49 -11.08 -8.39
N PRO A 10 3.75 -10.80 -9.68
CA PRO A 10 5.10 -10.75 -10.24
C PRO A 10 5.97 -9.66 -9.59
N TYR A 11 5.37 -8.66 -8.94
CA TYR A 11 6.07 -7.68 -8.11
C TYR A 11 6.98 -8.34 -7.06
N LEU A 12 6.56 -9.47 -6.47
CA LEU A 12 7.35 -10.18 -5.44
C LEU A 12 8.69 -10.67 -5.98
N ARG A 13 8.75 -11.03 -7.26
CA ARG A 13 9.95 -11.55 -7.95
C ARG A 13 10.63 -10.52 -8.85
N ALA A 14 10.01 -9.37 -9.08
CA ALA A 14 10.54 -8.32 -9.95
C ALA A 14 11.83 -7.71 -9.39
N ASN A 15 12.81 -7.51 -10.27
CA ASN A 15 14.05 -6.78 -9.98
C ASN A 15 13.78 -5.28 -9.74
N LEU A 16 14.73 -4.57 -9.12
CA LEU A 16 14.58 -3.15 -8.77
C LEU A 16 14.19 -2.26 -9.97
N LEU A 17 14.83 -2.47 -11.12
CA LEU A 17 14.50 -1.75 -12.36
C LEU A 17 13.05 -2.02 -12.80
N SER A 18 12.62 -3.28 -12.73
CA SER A 18 11.25 -3.64 -13.10
C SER A 18 10.22 -3.04 -12.15
N ARG A 19 10.51 -2.99 -10.85
CA ARG A 19 9.66 -2.33 -9.85
C ARG A 19 9.56 -0.82 -10.10
N PHE A 20 10.69 -0.17 -10.39
CA PHE A 20 10.74 1.28 -10.62
C PHE A 20 9.95 1.70 -11.87
N PHE A 21 10.17 1.02 -12.99
CA PHE A 21 9.47 1.28 -14.25
C PHE A 21 8.07 0.64 -14.32
N HIS A 22 7.59 0.01 -13.24
CA HIS A 22 6.33 -0.75 -13.22
C HIS A 22 6.19 -1.74 -14.37
N SER A 23 7.31 -2.24 -14.93
CA SER A 23 7.28 -3.10 -16.11
C SER A 23 6.65 -4.46 -15.81
N TRP A 24 6.65 -4.89 -14.55
CA TRP A 24 5.91 -6.07 -14.09
C TRP A 24 4.39 -5.98 -14.33
N LEU A 25 3.83 -4.78 -14.48
CA LEU A 25 2.40 -4.56 -14.74
C LEU A 25 2.06 -4.68 -16.24
N SER A 26 3.06 -4.64 -17.11
CA SER A 26 2.87 -4.63 -18.56
C SER A 26 2.12 -5.86 -19.08
N GLU A 27 2.31 -7.04 -18.47
CA GLU A 27 1.60 -8.27 -18.81
C GLU A 27 0.09 -8.13 -18.56
N LEU A 28 -0.30 -7.57 -17.40
CA LEU A 28 -1.70 -7.34 -17.07
C LEU A 28 -2.34 -6.32 -18.01
N LEU A 29 -1.62 -5.24 -18.34
CA LEU A 29 -2.10 -4.21 -19.28
C LEU A 29 -2.25 -4.77 -20.69
N SER A 30 -1.32 -5.61 -21.15
CA SER A 30 -1.41 -6.29 -22.44
C SER A 30 -2.62 -7.23 -22.49
N LYS A 31 -2.84 -8.00 -21.43
CA LYS A 31 -4.01 -8.88 -21.29
C LYS A 31 -5.32 -8.10 -21.31
N SER A 32 -5.38 -6.96 -20.61
CA SER A 32 -6.52 -6.02 -20.66
C SER A 32 -6.78 -5.47 -22.06
N HIS A 33 -5.74 -5.23 -22.86
CA HIS A 33 -5.89 -4.70 -24.20
C HIS A 33 -6.36 -5.78 -25.18
N GLN A 34 -5.87 -7.02 -25.01
CA GLN A 34 -6.27 -8.17 -25.83
C GLN A 34 -7.66 -8.70 -25.47
N GLN A 35 -8.01 -8.69 -24.19
CA GLN A 35 -9.28 -9.16 -23.67
C GLN A 35 -10.08 -7.95 -23.17
N GLN A 36 -11.13 -7.57 -23.90
CA GLN A 36 -11.95 -6.38 -23.64
C GLN A 36 -12.58 -6.34 -22.21
N THR A 37 -12.62 -7.48 -21.52
CA THR A 37 -13.06 -7.61 -20.12
C THR A 37 -12.07 -8.46 -19.31
N LEU A 38 -11.45 -7.90 -18.27
CA LEU A 38 -10.71 -8.72 -17.30
C LEU A 38 -11.68 -9.41 -16.36
N HIS A 39 -11.43 -10.68 -16.08
CA HIS A 39 -12.11 -11.38 -15.01
C HIS A 39 -11.32 -11.28 -13.70
N LEU A 40 -11.98 -11.42 -12.54
CA LEU A 40 -11.31 -11.37 -11.23
C LEU A 40 -10.22 -12.45 -11.08
N SER A 41 -10.36 -13.58 -11.78
CA SER A 41 -9.35 -14.64 -11.81
C SER A 41 -8.06 -14.26 -12.53
N ASP A 42 -8.09 -13.22 -13.36
CA ASP A 42 -6.92 -12.74 -14.10
C ASP A 42 -6.06 -11.76 -13.28
N LEU A 43 -6.61 -11.24 -12.19
CA LEU A 43 -5.90 -10.34 -11.29
C LEU A 43 -4.86 -11.09 -10.48
N TYR A 44 -3.76 -10.41 -10.19
CA TYR A 44 -2.74 -10.93 -9.28
C TYR A 44 -3.22 -10.90 -7.83
N ASP A 45 -2.71 -11.84 -7.04
CA ASP A 45 -2.90 -11.86 -5.61
C ASP A 45 -2.38 -10.56 -4.96
N LEU A 46 -3.03 -10.15 -3.87
CA LEU A 46 -2.62 -8.98 -3.10
C LEU A 46 -1.22 -9.18 -2.52
N LEU A 47 -0.44 -8.10 -2.47
CA LEU A 47 0.84 -8.14 -1.77
C LEU A 47 0.59 -8.30 -0.26
N PRO A 48 1.41 -9.10 0.45
CA PRO A 48 1.25 -9.34 1.89
C PRO A 48 1.35 -8.10 2.80
N HIS A 49 1.73 -6.94 2.25
CA HIS A 49 1.77 -5.67 2.98
C HIS A 49 0.62 -4.72 2.62
N LEU A 50 -0.11 -5.01 1.53
CA LEU A 50 -1.30 -4.27 1.12
C LEU A 50 -2.58 -4.92 1.63
N GLU A 51 -2.47 -6.09 2.26
CA GLU A 51 -3.59 -6.75 2.90
C GLU A 51 -4.18 -5.89 4.01
N SER A 52 -5.47 -5.56 3.89
CA SER A 52 -6.18 -4.70 4.83
C SER A 52 -6.21 -5.28 6.23
N THR A 53 -6.46 -6.59 6.35
CA THR A 53 -6.48 -7.32 7.63
C THR A 53 -5.23 -7.02 8.44
N LYS A 54 -4.05 -7.20 7.84
CA LYS A 54 -2.77 -6.95 8.51
C LYS A 54 -2.61 -5.50 8.96
N LEU A 55 -3.01 -4.54 8.13
CA LEU A 55 -2.94 -3.12 8.48
C LEU A 55 -3.90 -2.79 9.63
N THR A 56 -5.12 -3.33 9.59
CA THR A 56 -6.14 -3.14 10.62
C THR A 56 -5.70 -3.74 11.96
N ASP A 57 -5.14 -4.96 11.96
CA ASP A 57 -4.62 -5.61 13.17
C ASP A 57 -3.51 -4.77 13.82
N GLN A 58 -2.58 -4.25 13.00
CA GLN A 58 -1.51 -3.37 13.48
C GLN A 58 -2.06 -2.06 14.05
N MET A 59 -3.09 -1.50 13.41
CA MET A 59 -3.76 -0.28 13.85
C MET A 59 -4.49 -0.48 15.17
N GLU A 60 -5.23 -1.57 15.31
CA GLU A 60 -5.91 -1.92 16.55
C GLU A 60 -4.90 -2.10 17.70
N ALA A 61 -3.81 -2.84 17.47
CA ALA A 61 -2.77 -3.02 18.47
C ALA A 61 -2.14 -1.68 18.92
N SER A 62 -1.85 -0.79 17.96
CA SER A 62 -1.28 0.54 18.25
C SER A 62 -2.26 1.46 18.98
N TRP A 63 -3.55 1.32 18.69
CA TRP A 63 -4.61 2.06 19.37
C TRP A 63 -4.78 1.60 20.83
N LEU A 64 -4.79 0.29 21.05
CA LEU A 64 -4.85 -0.29 22.40
C LEU A 64 -3.65 0.14 23.27
N ASP A 65 -2.46 0.25 22.67
CA ASP A 65 -1.27 0.77 23.35
C ASP A 65 -1.42 2.26 23.75
N GLU A 66 -1.94 3.12 22.88
CA GLU A 66 -2.23 4.52 23.22
C GLU A 66 -3.27 4.63 24.36
N LEU A 67 -4.31 3.80 24.35
CA LEU A 67 -5.31 3.76 25.43
C LEU A 67 -4.71 3.29 26.76
N ASN A 68 -3.80 2.32 26.73
CA ASN A 68 -3.08 1.87 27.93
C ASN A 68 -2.15 2.96 28.47
N GLN A 69 -1.46 3.68 27.60
CA GLN A 69 -0.63 4.83 27.99
C GLN A 69 -1.45 5.97 28.58
N TYR A 70 -2.66 6.21 28.06
CA TYR A 70 -3.58 7.19 28.66
C TYR A 70 -3.95 6.79 30.09
N LYS A 71 -4.30 5.52 30.32
CA LYS A 71 -4.64 5.02 31.66
C LYS A 71 -3.46 5.11 32.64
N GLN A 72 -2.24 4.81 32.19
CA GLN A 72 -1.06 4.75 33.06
C GLN A 72 -0.40 6.12 33.30
N LYS A 73 -0.38 6.98 32.28
CA LYS A 73 0.42 8.22 32.28
C LYS A 73 -0.41 9.50 32.15
N GLN A 74 -1.75 9.39 32.17
CA GLN A 74 -2.71 10.48 31.92
C GLN A 74 -2.45 11.25 30.61
N LYS A 75 -1.75 10.64 29.67
CA LYS A 75 -1.36 11.26 28.41
C LYS A 75 -2.51 11.09 27.41
N GLN A 76 -3.05 12.19 26.89
CA GLN A 76 -4.20 12.11 25.97
C GLN A 76 -3.91 11.18 24.77
N PRO A 77 -4.82 10.23 24.47
CA PRO A 77 -4.64 9.32 23.36
C PRO A 77 -4.77 10.09 22.05
N SER A 78 -3.91 9.79 21.09
CA SER A 78 -3.93 10.43 19.78
C SER A 78 -4.05 9.40 18.67
N LEU A 79 -5.18 9.44 17.95
CA LEU A 79 -5.41 8.61 16.76
C LEU A 79 -4.33 8.84 15.70
N LEU A 80 -3.94 10.09 15.46
CA LEU A 80 -2.87 10.41 14.51
C LEU A 80 -1.56 9.72 14.88
N ARG A 81 -1.24 9.63 16.17
CA ARG A 81 -0.02 8.97 16.64
C ARG A 81 -0.06 7.46 16.44
N ALA A 82 -1.22 6.84 16.67
CA ALA A 82 -1.44 5.43 16.35
C ALA A 82 -1.33 5.18 14.84
N THR A 83 -1.97 6.01 14.00
CA THR A 83 -1.91 5.90 12.53
C THR A 83 -0.48 6.08 12.00
N LEU A 84 0.28 7.03 12.53
CA LEU A 84 1.68 7.24 12.12
C LEU A 84 2.60 6.07 12.53
N ARG A 85 2.31 5.39 13.65
CA ARG A 85 3.02 4.18 14.04
C ARG A 85 2.75 3.00 13.10
N THR A 86 1.53 2.91 12.57
CA THR A 86 1.08 1.74 11.78
C THR A 86 1.46 1.87 10.32
N VAL A 87 1.16 3.02 9.73
CA VAL A 87 1.48 3.37 8.34
C VAL A 87 2.98 3.63 8.17
N GLY A 88 3.63 4.15 9.22
CA GLY A 88 5.04 4.49 9.24
C GLY A 88 5.38 5.78 8.47
N TRP A 89 6.66 6.13 8.47
CA TRP A 89 7.17 7.37 7.86
C TRP A 89 7.37 7.28 6.35
N LYS A 90 7.42 6.06 5.79
CA LYS A 90 7.72 5.83 4.38
C LYS A 90 6.77 6.58 3.43
N PRO A 91 5.44 6.46 3.53
CA PRO A 91 4.55 7.19 2.63
C PRO A 91 4.61 8.71 2.82
N LEU A 92 4.90 9.19 4.03
CA LEU A 92 5.13 10.63 4.27
C LEU A 92 6.38 11.13 3.56
N LEU A 93 7.49 10.38 3.65
CA LEU A 93 8.74 10.72 2.98
C LEU A 93 8.60 10.68 1.46
N VAL A 94 7.93 9.65 0.94
CA VAL A 94 7.63 9.54 -0.50
C VAL A 94 6.76 10.72 -0.96
N GLY A 95 5.71 11.07 -0.20
CA GLY A 95 4.88 12.24 -0.50
C GLY A 95 5.69 13.53 -0.52
N LEU A 96 6.54 13.76 0.50
CA LEU A 96 7.40 14.95 0.57
C LEU A 96 8.35 15.07 -0.62
N LEU A 97 8.91 13.95 -1.09
CA LEU A 97 9.81 13.92 -2.25
C LEU A 97 9.07 14.12 -3.58
N LEU A 98 7.84 13.64 -3.71
CA LEU A 98 7.06 13.71 -4.95
C LEU A 98 6.35 15.06 -5.17
N ILE A 99 5.93 15.76 -4.11
CA ILE A 99 5.25 17.06 -4.20
C ILE A 99 5.97 18.08 -5.11
N PRO A 100 7.28 18.36 -4.94
CA PRO A 100 7.96 19.33 -5.81
C PRO A 100 8.02 18.86 -7.26
N ILE A 101 8.20 17.56 -7.50
CA ILE A 101 8.27 16.97 -8.84
C ILE A 101 6.93 17.19 -9.57
N VAL A 102 5.81 16.85 -8.93
CA VAL A 102 4.48 17.05 -9.50
C VAL A 102 4.19 18.53 -9.76
N SER A 103 4.58 19.42 -8.84
CA SER A 103 4.41 20.87 -9.01
C SER A 103 5.17 21.40 -10.23
N THR A 104 6.39 20.95 -10.48
CA THR A 104 7.18 21.39 -11.65
C THR A 104 6.58 20.93 -12.98
N ILE A 105 6.03 19.73 -13.03
CA ILE A 105 5.38 19.19 -14.24
C ILE A 105 4.10 19.97 -14.54
N LEU A 106 3.28 20.25 -13.53
CA LEU A 106 2.03 21.02 -13.72
C LEU A 106 2.29 22.44 -14.22
N THR A 107 3.37 23.08 -13.81
CA THR A 107 3.75 24.41 -14.30
C THR A 107 4.37 24.42 -15.70
N ALA A 108 4.78 23.26 -16.20
CA ALA A 108 5.44 23.11 -17.50
C ALA A 108 4.48 22.67 -18.63
N ILE A 109 3.21 22.43 -18.31
CA ILE A 109 2.11 22.08 -19.23
C ILE A 109 1.21 23.30 -19.42
#